data_AF-A0A4Y9LHP7-F1
#
_entry.id   AF-A0A4Y9LHP7-F1
#
_cell.length_a   1.000
_cell.length_b   1.000
_cell.length_c   1.000
_cell.angle_alpha   90.00
_cell.angle_beta   90.00
_cell.angle_gamma   90.00
#
_symmetry.space_group_name_H-M   'P 1'
#
loop_
_entity.id
_entity.type
_entity.pdbx_description
1 polymer ?
#
loop_
_entity_poly.entity_id
_entity_poly.type
_entity_poly.pdbx_seq_one_letter_code
_entity_poly.pdbx_strand_id
1 'polypeptide(L)'
;MPDERTRTPARRDVAAGAVLLADEDRRILRRTCTRGGCAFVAGISATMPEWRAAIRGDPAAAVGLVVGRRIPEHIGLRVDLSMTVLLACAFVDPAAALVLSHTLARMPLEPRQRARLSASWSMHKIWLGSRRAGAREPKTPPGLNGNAS
;
A
#
# COMPACT_ATOMS: atom_id res chain seq x y z
N MET A 1 -30.58 36.33 3.53
CA MET A 1 -30.41 35.34 4.61
C MET A 1 -30.58 33.96 4.00
N PRO A 2 -29.73 32.98 4.35
CA PRO A 2 -28.83 32.19 3.48
C PRO A 2 -29.44 30.79 3.17
N ASP A 3 -28.87 29.81 2.48
CA ASP A 3 -27.49 29.40 2.13
C ASP A 3 -27.60 28.31 1.03
N GLU A 4 -26.81 28.37 -0.03
CA GLU A 4 -26.67 27.25 -1.00
C GLU A 4 -25.19 26.96 -1.25
N ARG A 5 -24.40 26.88 -0.18
CA ARG A 5 -23.12 26.16 -0.18
C ARG A 5 -23.35 24.67 0.04
N THR A 6 -23.31 23.89 -1.03
CA THR A 6 -22.55 22.62 -1.02
C THR A 6 -22.22 22.16 -2.44
N ARG A 7 -21.24 22.82 -3.05
CA ARG A 7 -20.39 22.20 -4.07
C ARG A 7 -19.72 20.97 -3.47
N THR A 8 -19.96 19.80 -4.04
CA THR A 8 -19.12 18.61 -3.79
C THR A 8 -18.40 18.19 -5.06
N PRO A 9 -17.18 18.71 -5.30
CA PRO A 9 -16.18 18.01 -6.09
C PRO A 9 -14.91 17.85 -5.22
N ALA A 10 -14.79 16.73 -4.49
CA ALA A 10 -13.57 16.49 -3.69
C ALA A 10 -13.21 15.02 -3.42
N ARG A 11 -14.02 14.03 -3.82
CA ARG A 11 -13.76 12.61 -3.46
C ARG A 11 -12.98 11.79 -4.50
N ARG A 12 -12.87 12.26 -5.76
CA ARG A 12 -12.14 11.53 -6.82
C ARG A 12 -10.68 11.94 -6.96
N ASP A 13 -10.34 13.18 -6.58
CA ASP A 13 -9.01 13.74 -6.84
C ASP A 13 -7.94 13.30 -5.83
N VAL A 14 -8.32 12.98 -4.58
CA VAL A 14 -7.36 12.54 -3.55
C VAL A 14 -6.80 11.14 -3.86
N ALA A 15 -7.64 10.23 -4.38
CA ALA A 15 -7.21 8.88 -4.74
C ALA A 15 -6.39 8.87 -6.04
N ALA A 16 -6.76 9.68 -7.02
CA ALA A 16 -5.98 9.84 -8.25
C ALA A 16 -4.62 10.51 -7.97
N GLY A 17 -4.57 11.50 -7.09
CA GLY A 17 -3.33 12.16 -6.65
C GLY A 17 -2.37 11.21 -5.91
N ALA A 18 -2.88 10.30 -5.07
CA ALA A 18 -2.06 9.31 -4.39
C ALA A 18 -1.50 8.22 -5.33
N VAL A 19 -2.25 7.85 -6.38
CA VAL A 19 -1.81 6.88 -7.40
C VAL A 19 -0.77 7.50 -8.33
N LEU A 20 -0.89 8.78 -8.68
CA LEU A 20 0.10 9.50 -9.49
C LEU A 20 1.40 9.75 -8.72
N LEU A 21 1.33 10.10 -7.43
CA LEU A 21 2.53 10.21 -6.58
C LEU A 21 3.27 8.87 -6.47
N ALA A 22 2.52 7.76 -6.41
CA ALA A 22 3.06 6.41 -6.34
C ALA A 22 3.68 5.89 -7.66
N ASP A 23 3.16 6.29 -8.83
CA ASP A 23 3.76 5.94 -10.12
C ASP A 23 5.07 6.72 -10.35
N GLU A 24 5.11 7.98 -9.94
CA GLU A 24 6.31 8.81 -9.95
C GLU A 24 7.37 8.24 -9.00
N ASP A 25 6.98 7.83 -7.78
CA ASP A 25 7.87 7.16 -6.82
C ASP A 25 8.42 5.83 -7.36
N ARG A 26 7.62 5.03 -8.09
CA ARG A 26 8.09 3.81 -8.77
C ARG A 26 9.13 4.10 -9.87
N ARG A 27 9.00 5.23 -10.59
CA ARG A 27 9.98 5.66 -11.60
C ARG A 27 11.25 6.22 -10.95
N ILE A 28 11.12 6.92 -9.83
CA ILE A 28 12.24 7.44 -9.04
C ILE A 28 13.04 6.28 -8.44
N LEU A 29 12.38 5.27 -7.88
CA LEU A 29 13.02 4.03 -7.37
C LEU A 29 13.80 3.25 -8.43
N ARG A 30 13.36 3.28 -9.69
CA ARG A 30 14.11 2.69 -10.82
C ARG A 30 15.30 3.53 -11.26
N ARG A 31 15.32 4.85 -11.01
CA ARG A 31 16.39 5.77 -11.41
C ARG A 31 17.46 6.00 -10.34
N THR A 32 17.14 5.84 -9.05
CA THR A 32 18.03 6.21 -7.94
C THR A 32 18.97 5.11 -7.46
N CYS A 33 19.05 3.96 -8.16
CA CYS A 33 20.02 2.91 -7.86
C CYS A 33 21.46 3.36 -8.19
N THR A 34 22.05 4.11 -7.25
CA THR A 34 23.50 4.34 -7.17
C THR A 34 24.22 3.01 -6.91
N ARG A 35 25.45 2.88 -7.44
CA ARG A 35 26.23 1.64 -7.63
C ARG A 35 26.32 0.65 -6.43
N GLY A 36 25.98 1.03 -5.20
CA GLY A 36 25.90 0.13 -4.04
C GLY A 36 24.55 -0.60 -3.86
N GLY A 37 23.44 -0.01 -4.31
CA GLY A 37 22.09 -0.55 -4.10
C GLY A 37 21.81 -1.81 -4.93
N CYS A 38 22.23 -1.83 -6.19
CA CYS A 38 22.03 -3.00 -7.07
C CYS A 38 22.78 -4.24 -6.57
N ALA A 39 24.01 -4.09 -6.07
CA ALA A 39 24.79 -5.21 -5.55
C ALA A 39 24.16 -5.81 -4.29
N PHE A 40 23.63 -4.96 -3.39
CA PHE A 40 22.91 -5.40 -2.20
C PHE A 40 21.63 -6.18 -2.56
N VAL A 41 20.82 -5.63 -3.47
CA VAL A 41 19.57 -6.29 -3.93
C VAL A 41 19.89 -7.61 -4.63
N ALA A 42 20.92 -7.66 -5.48
CA ALA A 42 21.36 -8.89 -6.13
C ALA A 42 21.84 -9.93 -5.11
N GLY A 43 22.67 -9.53 -4.15
CA GLY A 43 23.19 -10.43 -3.11
C GLY A 43 22.09 -10.99 -2.20
N ILE A 44 21.15 -10.15 -1.75
CA ILE A 44 20.09 -10.57 -0.83
C ILE A 44 19.07 -11.47 -1.53
N SER A 45 18.69 -11.17 -2.77
CA SER A 45 17.75 -11.99 -3.54
C SER A 45 18.36 -13.32 -4.02
N ALA A 46 19.69 -13.37 -4.18
CA ALA A 46 20.40 -14.61 -4.50
C ALA A 46 20.46 -15.58 -3.31
N THR A 47 20.56 -15.06 -2.09
CA THR A 47 20.85 -15.86 -0.88
C THR A 47 19.64 -16.10 0.03
N MET A 48 18.63 -15.24 -0.02
CA MET A 48 17.48 -15.29 0.90
C MET A 48 16.16 -15.48 0.11
N PRO A 49 15.56 -16.69 0.15
CA PRO A 49 14.33 -17.01 -0.60
C PRO A 49 13.15 -16.08 -0.29
N GLU A 50 12.98 -15.68 0.96
CA GLU A 50 11.93 -14.76 1.40
C GLU A 50 12.08 -13.37 0.78
N TRP A 51 13.33 -12.89 0.62
CA TRP A 51 13.60 -11.65 -0.09
C TRP A 51 13.32 -11.78 -1.58
N ARG A 52 13.67 -12.92 -2.19
CA ARG A 52 13.36 -13.19 -3.59
C ARG A 52 11.85 -13.20 -3.85
N ALA A 53 11.07 -13.86 -3.00
CA ALA A 53 9.62 -13.89 -3.10
C ALA A 53 9.03 -12.49 -2.97
N ALA A 54 9.45 -11.73 -1.95
CA ALA A 54 8.98 -10.37 -1.73
C ALA A 54 9.35 -9.44 -2.91
N ILE A 55 10.57 -9.50 -3.42
CA ILE A 55 11.02 -8.71 -4.59
C ILE A 55 10.22 -9.06 -5.86
N ARG A 56 9.78 -10.33 -5.99
CA ARG A 56 8.87 -10.77 -7.06
C ARG A 56 7.42 -10.35 -6.84
N GLY A 57 7.11 -9.68 -5.72
CA GLY A 57 5.80 -9.12 -5.43
C GLY A 57 4.89 -9.99 -4.57
N ASP A 58 5.43 -11.00 -3.88
CA ASP A 58 4.65 -11.79 -2.90
C ASP A 58 4.32 -10.92 -1.67
N PRO A 59 3.04 -10.58 -1.43
CA PRO A 59 2.64 -9.73 -0.31
C PRO A 59 2.88 -10.38 1.05
N ALA A 60 2.71 -11.71 1.16
CA ALA A 60 2.90 -12.42 2.41
C ALA A 60 4.38 -12.42 2.81
N ALA A 61 5.27 -12.67 1.84
CA ALA A 61 6.70 -12.55 2.04
C ALA A 61 7.10 -11.12 2.43
N ALA A 62 6.59 -10.10 1.72
CA ALA A 62 6.87 -8.70 2.02
C ALA A 62 6.42 -8.29 3.43
N VAL A 63 5.23 -8.74 3.86
CA VAL A 63 4.73 -8.55 5.22
C VAL A 63 5.63 -9.24 6.24
N GLY A 64 6.03 -10.49 5.99
CA GLY A 64 6.92 -11.26 6.86
C GLY A 64 8.26 -10.56 7.12
N LEU A 65 8.84 -9.91 6.09
CA LEU A 65 10.09 -9.15 6.22
C LEU A 65 10.01 -7.96 7.19
N VAL A 66 8.81 -7.41 7.40
CA VAL A 66 8.59 -6.18 8.19
C VAL A 66 8.02 -6.47 9.57
N VAL A 67 7.07 -7.40 9.70
CA VAL A 67 6.39 -7.70 10.98
C VAL A 67 7.35 -8.18 12.07
N GLY A 68 8.41 -8.91 11.70
CA GLY A 68 9.41 -9.40 12.65
C GLY A 68 10.44 -8.36 13.13
N ARG A 69 10.38 -7.11 12.65
CA ARG A 69 11.42 -6.11 12.96
C ARG A 69 11.05 -5.24 14.14
N ARG A 70 12.05 -4.97 14.98
CA ARG A 70 11.99 -3.84 15.92
C ARG A 70 11.92 -2.53 15.16
N ILE A 71 11.29 -1.52 15.76
CA ILE A 71 11.27 -0.16 15.22
C ILE A 71 12.74 0.28 15.07
N PRO A 72 13.17 0.70 13.88
CA PRO A 72 14.54 1.14 13.69
C PRO A 72 14.74 2.54 14.28
N GLU A 73 15.89 2.77 14.92
CA GLU A 73 16.32 4.11 15.32
C GLU A 73 16.72 4.96 14.09
N HIS A 74 17.20 4.30 13.03
CA HIS A 74 17.67 4.92 11.79
C HIS A 74 17.27 4.11 10.56
N ILE A 75 17.00 4.79 9.42
CA ILE A 75 16.61 4.15 8.16
C ILE A 75 17.86 3.71 7.39
N GLY A 76 18.25 2.44 7.54
CA GLY A 76 19.32 1.82 6.74
C GLY A 76 18.80 1.13 5.47
N LEU A 77 19.71 0.74 4.57
CA LEU A 77 19.39 0.08 3.28
C LEU A 77 18.43 -1.11 3.39
N ARG A 78 18.61 -1.96 4.41
CA ARG A 78 17.75 -3.14 4.61
C ARG A 78 16.34 -2.76 5.07
N VAL A 79 16.18 -1.63 5.77
CA VAL A 79 14.88 -1.07 6.18
C VAL A 79 14.20 -0.42 4.98
N ASP A 80 14.94 0.42 4.26
CA ASP A 80 14.48 1.09 3.04
C ASP A 80 13.99 0.09 1.99
N LEU A 81 14.76 -0.97 1.72
CA LEU A 81 14.37 -2.01 0.77
C LEU A 81 13.12 -2.77 1.24
N SER A 82 13.03 -3.13 2.53
CA SER A 82 11.82 -3.81 3.04
C SER A 82 10.57 -2.93 2.96
N MET A 83 10.71 -1.64 3.25
CA MET A 83 9.62 -0.68 3.16
C MET A 83 9.20 -0.46 1.70
N THR A 84 10.16 -0.40 0.77
CA THR A 84 9.92 -0.32 -0.67
C THR A 84 9.15 -1.52 -1.20
N VAL A 85 9.57 -2.73 -0.84
CA VAL A 85 8.92 -3.96 -1.30
C VAL A 85 7.52 -4.10 -0.69
N LEU A 86 7.35 -3.74 0.58
CA LEU A 86 6.05 -3.69 1.23
C LEU A 86 5.12 -2.65 0.57
N LEU A 87 5.65 -1.46 0.27
CA LEU A 87 4.94 -0.40 -0.46
C LEU A 87 4.46 -0.89 -1.83
N ALA A 88 5.32 -1.59 -2.59
CA ALA A 88 4.95 -2.12 -3.89
C ALA A 88 3.77 -3.12 -3.81
N CYS A 89 3.73 -3.95 -2.75
CA CYS A 89 2.65 -4.91 -2.51
C CYS A 89 1.37 -4.24 -1.97
N ALA A 90 1.50 -3.18 -1.18
CA ALA A 90 0.39 -2.48 -0.55
C ALA A 90 -0.59 -1.83 -1.53
N PHE A 91 -0.19 -1.61 -2.79
CA PHE A 91 -1.08 -1.09 -3.83
C PHE A 91 -2.18 -2.06 -4.26
N VAL A 92 -1.99 -3.36 -4.04
CA VAL A 92 -2.92 -4.41 -4.51
C VAL A 92 -3.38 -5.33 -3.38
N ASP A 93 -2.68 -5.32 -2.25
CA ASP A 93 -3.00 -6.14 -1.10
C ASP A 93 -3.35 -5.33 0.17
N PRO A 94 -4.55 -5.50 0.74
CA PRO A 94 -4.99 -4.75 1.90
C PRO A 94 -4.25 -5.15 3.20
N ALA A 95 -3.73 -6.37 3.31
CA ALA A 95 -2.94 -6.77 4.47
C ALA A 95 -1.56 -6.10 4.44
N ALA A 96 -0.91 -6.06 3.27
CA ALA A 96 0.31 -5.29 3.08
C ALA A 96 0.10 -3.78 3.36
N ALA A 97 -1.02 -3.21 2.90
CA ALA A 97 -1.36 -1.81 3.18
C ALA A 97 -1.59 -1.52 4.67
N LEU A 98 -2.22 -2.45 5.41
CA LEU A 98 -2.38 -2.35 6.85
C LEU A 98 -1.02 -2.35 7.57
N VAL A 99 -0.15 -3.30 7.22
CA VAL A 99 1.19 -3.42 7.82
C VAL A 99 2.04 -2.20 7.51
N LEU A 100 1.90 -1.63 6.31
CA LEU A 100 2.58 -0.39 5.93
C LEU A 100 2.10 0.80 6.77
N SER A 101 0.78 0.96 6.92
CA SER A 101 0.19 2.01 7.76
C SER A 101 0.66 1.92 9.22
N HIS A 102 0.65 0.70 9.78
CA HIS A 102 1.11 0.44 11.15
C HIS A 102 2.60 0.69 11.34
N THR A 103 3.42 0.25 10.37
CA THR A 103 4.87 0.45 10.42
C THR A 103 5.22 1.93 10.32
N LEU A 104 4.61 2.66 9.38
CA LEU A 104 4.83 4.09 9.21
C LEU A 104 4.51 4.86 10.50
N ALA A 105 3.44 4.53 11.21
CA ALA A 105 3.06 5.18 12.48
C ALA A 105 4.16 5.12 13.58
N ARG A 106 5.12 4.21 13.44
CA ARG A 106 6.17 3.92 14.42
C ARG A 106 7.56 4.37 13.95
N MET A 107 7.72 4.76 12.70
CA MET A 107 9.02 5.11 12.14
C MET A 107 9.58 6.42 12.73
N PRO A 108 10.93 6.59 12.72
CA PRO A 108 11.61 7.83 13.12
C PRO A 108 11.47 8.90 12.01
N LEU A 109 10.23 9.26 11.69
CA LEU A 109 9.87 10.33 10.76
C LEU A 109 9.37 11.54 11.53
N GLU A 110 9.36 12.70 10.85
CA GLU A 110 8.72 13.91 11.39
C GLU A 110 7.24 13.61 11.75
N PRO A 111 6.77 14.03 12.95
CA PRO A 111 5.47 13.58 13.47
C PRO A 111 4.28 13.85 12.54
N ARG A 112 4.23 14.99 11.85
CA ARG A 112 3.12 15.32 10.93
C ARG A 112 3.17 14.45 9.68
N GLN A 113 4.34 14.27 9.08
CA GLN A 113 4.57 13.39 7.94
C GLN A 113 4.19 11.95 8.27
N ARG A 114 4.59 11.48 9.46
CA ARG A 114 4.25 10.15 9.98
C ARG A 114 2.75 9.92 10.08
N ALA A 115 2.03 10.84 10.72
CA ALA A 115 0.58 10.77 10.89
C ALA A 115 -0.13 10.78 9.53
N ARG A 116 0.28 11.68 8.63
CA ARG A 116 -0.30 11.81 7.29
C ARG A 116 -0.13 10.53 6.47
N LEU A 117 1.09 10.00 6.41
CA LEU A 117 1.38 8.77 5.65
C LEU A 117 0.62 7.57 6.22
N SER A 118 0.62 7.40 7.55
CA SER A 118 -0.12 6.30 8.18
C SER A 118 -1.62 6.36 7.88
N ALA A 119 -2.23 7.55 7.97
CA ALA A 119 -3.65 7.74 7.69
C ALA A 119 -4.00 7.46 6.22
N SER A 120 -3.19 7.93 5.27
CA SER A 120 -3.38 7.67 3.83
C SER A 120 -3.42 6.17 3.52
N TRP A 121 -2.49 5.39 4.08
CA TRP A 121 -2.45 3.94 3.88
C TRP A 121 -3.57 3.20 4.62
N SER A 122 -3.99 3.72 5.78
CA SER A 122 -5.17 3.22 6.48
C SER A 122 -6.47 3.41 5.70
N MET A 123 -6.61 4.50 4.95
CA MET A 123 -7.74 4.68 4.02
C MET A 123 -7.61 3.78 2.79
N HIS A 124 -6.40 3.62 2.25
CA HIS A 124 -6.15 2.81 1.06
C HIS A 124 -6.54 1.33 1.28
N LYS A 125 -6.24 0.73 2.44
CA LYS A 125 -6.68 -0.64 2.76
C LYS A 125 -8.20 -0.80 2.75
N ILE A 126 -8.95 0.21 3.22
CA ILE A 126 -10.42 0.18 3.26
C ILE A 126 -10.95 0.18 1.82
N TRP A 127 -10.42 1.06 0.99
CA TRP A 127 -10.77 1.12 -0.43
C TRP A 127 -10.49 -0.19 -1.17
N LEU A 128 -9.32 -0.82 -0.93
CA LEU A 128 -8.99 -2.14 -1.48
C LEU A 128 -9.96 -3.22 -1.00
N GLY A 129 -10.30 -3.21 0.30
CA GLY A 129 -11.28 -4.12 0.88
C GLY A 129 -12.65 -3.98 0.25
N SER A 130 -13.14 -2.75 0.06
CA SER A 130 -14.42 -2.48 -0.61
C SER A 130 -14.44 -2.97 -2.06
N ARG A 131 -13.34 -2.81 -2.81
CA ARG A 131 -13.25 -3.36 -4.18
C ARG A 131 -13.36 -4.90 -4.20
N ARG A 132 -12.67 -5.58 -3.28
CA ARG A 132 -12.72 -7.05 -3.19
C ARG A 132 -14.12 -7.54 -2.77
N ALA A 133 -14.79 -6.82 -1.88
CA ALA A 133 -16.16 -7.14 -1.48
C ALA A 133 -17.15 -6.96 -2.63
N GLY A 134 -17.07 -5.84 -3.37
CA GLY A 134 -17.92 -5.60 -4.54
C GLY A 134 -17.70 -6.59 -5.69
N ALA A 135 -16.47 -7.10 -5.86
CA ALA A 135 -16.18 -8.16 -6.83
C ALA A 135 -16.76 -9.54 -6.45
N ARG A 136 -17.09 -9.73 -5.17
CA ARG A 136 -17.63 -10.99 -4.64
C ARG A 136 -19.16 -11.02 -4.59
N GLU A 137 -19.85 -9.92 -4.90
CA GLU A 137 -21.31 -9.92 -4.94
C GLU A 137 -21.79 -10.78 -6.13
N PRO A 138 -22.43 -11.94 -5.89
CA PRO A 138 -22.99 -12.74 -6.96
C PRO A 138 -24.17 -11.97 -7.54
N LYS A 139 -24.21 -11.82 -8.86
CA LYS A 139 -25.38 -11.34 -9.57
C LYS A 139 -26.50 -12.37 -9.41
N THR A 140 -27.28 -12.26 -8.34
CA THR A 140 -28.51 -13.03 -8.16
C THR A 140 -29.42 -12.67 -9.35
N PRO A 141 -29.77 -13.61 -10.25
CA PRO A 141 -30.74 -13.31 -11.27
C PRO A 141 -32.08 -12.98 -10.58
N PRO A 142 -32.85 -12.00 -11.10
CA PRO A 142 -34.14 -11.66 -10.51
C PRO A 142 -35.03 -12.91 -10.49
N GLY A 143 -35.38 -13.38 -9.29
CA GLY A 143 -36.42 -14.39 -9.13
C GLY A 143 -37.72 -13.83 -9.70
N LEU A 144 -38.21 -14.47 -10.76
CA LEU A 144 -39.55 -14.28 -11.29
C LEU A 144 -40.54 -14.78 -10.23
N ASN A 145 -40.97 -13.88 -9.36
CA ASN A 145 -42.09 -14.15 -8.47
C ASN A 145 -43.37 -13.95 -9.28
N GLY A 146 -43.73 -14.98 -10.04
CA GLY A 146 -45.05 -15.15 -10.61
C GLY A 146 -46.03 -15.49 -9.50
N ASN A 147 -46.75 -14.48 -9.01
CA ASN A 147 -47.84 -14.68 -8.08
C ASN A 147 -49.12 -14.89 -8.92
N ALA A 148 -49.36 -16.13 -9.31
CA ALA A 148 -50.65 -16.60 -9.76
C ALA A 148 -51.28 -17.39 -8.61
N SER A 149 -52.29 -16.81 -7.95
CA SER A 149 -53.51 -17.45 -7.43
C SER A 149 -54.32 -16.40 -6.66
#